data_AF-X1TKV0-F1
#
_entry.id   AF-X1TKV0-F1
#
_cell.length_a   1.000
_cell.length_b   1.000
_cell.length_c   1.000
_cell.angle_alpha   90.00
_cell.angle_beta   90.00
_cell.angle_gamma   90.00
#
_symmetry.space_group_name_H-M   'P 1'
#
loop_
_entity.id
_entity.type
_entity.pdbx_description
1 polymer ?
#
loop_
_entity_poly.entity_id
_entity_poly.type
_entity_poly.pdbx_seq_one_letter_code
_entity_poly.pdbx_strand_id
1 'polypeptide(L)'
;MKYISTRGGVEAVAFQDAVLMGLADDGGLLIPESIPDARTRLAGWRGLSYADLAFEVLRLFADDIPAEDLKDLVGRTYGRAFQPEPAPTVRLGDLHVLELWHGPTLSFKDVALQFLGNLFEHILGRRGGGLNILGATSGDTGSAAIHGVRGRRGIHIFIMHPRGRVSPIQERQMTAVL
;
A
#
# COMPACT_ATOMS: atom_id res chain seq x y z
N MET A 1 0.25 -3.59 -19.09
CA MET A 1 -1.07 -3.31 -18.52
C MET A 1 -1.19 -1.81 -18.46
N LYS A 2 -2.28 -1.25 -19.01
CA LYS A 2 -2.56 0.17 -18.87
C LYS A 2 -3.69 0.43 -17.88
N TYR A 3 -3.70 1.64 -17.34
CA TYR A 3 -4.71 2.15 -16.42
C TYR A 3 -5.47 3.29 -17.07
N ILE A 4 -6.78 3.24 -16.98
CA ILE A 4 -7.71 4.21 -17.58
C ILE A 4 -8.51 4.91 -16.48
N SER A 5 -8.96 6.13 -16.74
CA SER A 5 -9.90 6.80 -15.84
C SER A 5 -11.30 6.21 -15.97
N THR A 6 -11.96 6.01 -14.84
CA THR A 6 -13.41 5.71 -14.74
C THR A 6 -14.32 6.75 -15.41
N ARG A 7 -13.81 7.94 -15.76
CA ARG A 7 -14.53 8.98 -16.51
C ARG A 7 -14.11 9.09 -17.98
N GLY A 8 -13.10 8.32 -18.40
CA GLY A 8 -12.66 8.23 -19.80
C GLY A 8 -11.94 9.46 -20.36
N GLY A 9 -11.65 10.48 -19.53
CA GLY A 9 -11.04 11.74 -19.94
C GLY A 9 -9.51 11.79 -19.81
N VAL A 10 -8.86 10.67 -19.52
CA VAL A 10 -7.40 10.56 -19.37
C VAL A 10 -6.88 9.45 -20.28
N GLU A 11 -5.78 9.70 -20.98
CA GLU A 11 -5.08 8.69 -21.78
C GLU A 11 -4.58 7.54 -20.89
N ALA A 12 -4.44 6.34 -21.48
CA ALA A 12 -4.08 5.16 -20.71
C ALA A 12 -2.62 5.25 -20.21
N VAL A 13 -2.42 5.21 -18.89
CA VAL A 13 -1.11 5.36 -18.25
C VAL A 13 -0.54 4.03 -17.76
N ALA A 14 0.78 3.96 -17.53
CA ALA A 14 1.40 2.78 -16.92
C ALA A 14 1.12 2.72 -15.41
N PHE A 15 1.41 1.59 -14.75
CA PHE A 15 1.11 1.38 -13.33
C PHE A 15 1.82 2.41 -12.43
N GLN A 16 3.12 2.62 -12.62
CA GLN A 16 3.87 3.59 -11.82
C GLN A 16 3.38 5.02 -12.01
N ASP A 17 2.93 5.37 -13.22
CA ASP A 17 2.33 6.67 -13.51
C ASP A 17 0.97 6.81 -12.82
N ALA A 18 0.15 5.76 -12.83
CA ALA A 18 -1.13 5.75 -12.12
C ALA A 18 -0.96 5.94 -10.61
N VAL A 19 0.06 5.30 -10.03
CA VAL A 19 0.39 5.41 -8.61
C VAL A 19 0.81 6.84 -8.23
N LEU A 20 1.61 7.50 -9.07
CA LEU A 20 2.04 8.89 -8.83
C LEU A 20 0.93 9.91 -9.09
N MET A 21 0.09 9.68 -10.09
CA MET A 21 -1.05 10.55 -10.41
C MET A 21 -2.08 10.53 -9.27
N GLY A 22 -2.32 9.37 -8.67
CA GLY A 22 -3.30 9.21 -7.60
C GLY A 22 -4.74 9.35 -8.11
N LEU A 23 -5.29 10.56 -8.09
CA LEU A 23 -6.58 10.86 -8.71
C LEU A 23 -6.36 11.26 -10.17
N ALA A 24 -7.16 10.74 -11.09
CA ALA A 24 -7.05 11.08 -12.50
C ALA A 24 -7.34 12.57 -12.73
N ASP A 25 -6.73 13.18 -13.75
CA ASP A 25 -6.86 14.61 -14.07
C ASP A 25 -8.32 15.03 -14.39
N ASP A 26 -9.15 14.09 -14.84
CA ASP A 26 -10.59 14.29 -15.08
C ASP A 26 -11.45 14.12 -13.80
N GLY A 27 -10.81 13.93 -12.64
CA GLY A 27 -11.42 13.67 -11.35
C GLY A 27 -11.97 12.25 -11.17
N GLY A 28 -11.67 11.33 -12.09
CA GLY A 28 -12.00 9.92 -11.97
C GLY A 28 -10.96 9.13 -11.16
N LEU A 29 -11.28 7.88 -10.89
CA LEU A 29 -10.33 6.89 -10.36
C LEU A 29 -9.66 6.14 -11.50
N LEU A 30 -8.37 5.85 -11.36
CA LEU A 30 -7.61 5.02 -12.28
C LEU A 30 -7.85 3.53 -11.97
N ILE A 31 -8.22 2.77 -12.98
CA ILE A 31 -8.46 1.32 -12.92
C ILE A 31 -7.72 0.62 -14.07
N PRO A 32 -7.31 -0.66 -13.92
CA PRO A 32 -6.70 -1.38 -15.02
C PRO A 32 -7.69 -1.53 -16.18
N GLU A 33 -7.20 -1.48 -17.42
CA GLU A 33 -8.03 -1.62 -18.62
C GLU A 33 -8.73 -3.00 -18.72
N SER A 34 -8.20 -3.99 -18.00
CA SER A 34 -8.80 -5.32 -17.87
C SER A 34 -8.42 -5.96 -16.53
N ILE A 35 -9.24 -6.90 -16.06
CA ILE A 35 -8.94 -7.70 -14.87
C ILE A 35 -8.19 -8.98 -15.31
N PRO A 36 -6.95 -9.21 -14.88
CA PRO A 36 -6.19 -10.41 -15.23
C PRO A 36 -6.86 -11.70 -14.73
N ASP A 37 -6.87 -12.76 -15.57
CA ASP A 37 -7.35 -14.08 -15.18
C ASP A 37 -6.27 -14.88 -14.43
N ALA A 38 -6.60 -15.29 -13.20
CA ALA A 38 -5.72 -16.06 -12.33
C ALA A 38 -6.19 -17.51 -12.10
N ARG A 39 -7.31 -17.96 -12.70
CA ARG A 39 -7.97 -19.24 -12.37
C ARG A 39 -7.02 -20.45 -12.44
N THR A 40 -6.17 -20.51 -13.45
CA THR A 40 -5.21 -21.61 -13.65
C THR A 40 -4.02 -21.57 -12.69
N ARG A 41 -3.80 -20.44 -12.00
CA ARG A 41 -2.67 -20.22 -11.09
C ARG A 41 -3.02 -20.48 -9.63
N LEU A 42 -4.31 -20.40 -9.27
CA LEU A 42 -4.80 -20.49 -7.89
C LEU A 42 -4.32 -21.75 -7.16
N ALA A 43 -4.27 -22.90 -7.82
CA ALA A 43 -3.81 -24.15 -7.23
C ALA A 43 -2.33 -24.07 -6.80
N GLY A 44 -1.47 -23.45 -7.63
CA GLY A 44 -0.06 -23.25 -7.32
C GLY A 44 0.17 -22.19 -6.24
N TRP A 45 -0.77 -21.26 -6.06
CA TRP A 45 -0.67 -20.18 -5.09
C TRP A 45 -1.02 -20.56 -3.66
N ARG A 46 -1.70 -21.70 -3.45
CA ARG A 46 -2.19 -22.12 -2.12
C ARG A 46 -1.08 -22.30 -1.07
N GLY A 47 0.13 -22.68 -1.49
CA GLY A 47 1.27 -22.92 -0.60
C GLY A 47 2.23 -21.74 -0.43
N LEU A 48 1.92 -20.59 -1.03
CA LEU A 48 2.81 -19.43 -1.01
C LEU A 48 2.76 -18.71 0.34
N SER A 49 3.89 -18.10 0.72
CA SER A 49 3.91 -17.11 1.79
C SER A 49 3.08 -15.88 1.40
N TYR A 50 2.68 -15.05 2.37
CA TYR A 50 1.94 -13.82 2.07
C TYR A 50 2.69 -12.91 1.09
N ALA A 51 4.01 -12.76 1.28
CA ALA A 51 4.85 -11.95 0.39
C ALA A 51 4.95 -12.54 -1.03
N ASP A 52 5.11 -13.86 -1.16
CA ASP A 52 5.16 -14.50 -2.47
C ASP A 52 3.81 -14.44 -3.19
N LEU A 53 2.70 -14.60 -2.46
CA LEU A 53 1.35 -14.42 -3.00
C LEU A 53 1.13 -12.96 -3.44
N ALA A 54 1.56 -11.99 -2.62
CA ALA A 54 1.48 -10.57 -2.98
C ALA A 54 2.28 -10.27 -4.25
N PHE A 55 3.49 -10.84 -4.40
CA PHE A 55 4.27 -10.75 -5.64
C PHE A 55 3.50 -11.31 -6.84
N GLU A 56 2.96 -12.52 -6.73
CA GLU A 56 2.21 -13.19 -7.80
C GLU A 56 0.95 -12.43 -8.24
N VAL A 57 0.26 -11.80 -7.30
CA VAL A 57 -0.90 -10.96 -7.58
C VAL A 57 -0.48 -9.63 -8.18
N LEU A 58 0.45 -8.90 -7.54
CA LEU A 58 0.84 -7.56 -7.97
C LEU A 58 1.50 -7.55 -9.35
N ARG A 59 2.30 -8.58 -9.71
CA ARG A 59 2.92 -8.66 -11.04
C ARG A 59 1.93 -8.80 -12.20
N LEU A 60 0.67 -9.13 -11.92
CA LEU A 60 -0.40 -9.11 -12.92
C LEU A 60 -0.87 -7.69 -13.25
N PHE A 61 -0.66 -6.76 -12.33
CA PHE A 61 -1.14 -5.38 -12.38
C PHE A 61 -0.02 -4.36 -12.61
N ALA A 62 1.21 -4.70 -12.25
CA ALA A 62 2.39 -3.83 -12.30
C ALA A 62 3.48 -4.43 -13.21
N ASP A 63 3.24 -4.41 -14.53
CA ASP A 63 4.16 -4.98 -15.52
C ASP A 63 5.28 -4.03 -15.97
N ASP A 64 5.33 -2.82 -15.41
CA ASP A 64 6.38 -1.83 -15.62
C ASP A 64 7.44 -1.82 -14.50
N ILE A 65 7.31 -2.69 -13.48
CA ILE A 65 8.31 -2.89 -12.41
C ILE A 65 9.06 -4.20 -12.68
N PRO A 66 10.41 -4.21 -12.71
CA PRO A 66 11.17 -5.45 -12.85
C PRO A 66 10.84 -6.44 -11.72
N ALA A 67 10.71 -7.72 -12.07
CA ALA A 67 10.24 -8.75 -11.15
C ALA A 67 11.06 -8.85 -9.85
N GLU A 68 12.39 -8.74 -9.96
CA GLU A 68 13.29 -8.76 -8.80
C GLU A 68 13.05 -7.58 -7.85
N ASP A 69 12.78 -6.39 -8.41
CA ASP A 69 12.45 -5.21 -7.60
C ASP A 69 11.10 -5.38 -6.91
N LEU A 70 10.09 -5.89 -7.63
CA LEU A 70 8.77 -6.12 -7.04
C LEU A 70 8.83 -7.15 -5.91
N LYS A 71 9.65 -8.19 -6.09
CA LYS A 71 9.89 -9.22 -5.07
C LYS A 71 10.57 -8.65 -3.82
N ASP A 72 11.58 -7.80 -4.00
CA ASP A 72 12.21 -7.07 -2.89
C ASP A 72 11.22 -6.14 -2.18
N LEU A 73 10.41 -5.38 -2.94
CA LEU A 73 9.39 -4.48 -2.40
C LEU A 73 8.40 -5.20 -1.50
N VAL A 74 7.82 -6.31 -1.94
CA VAL A 74 6.85 -7.07 -1.13
C VAL A 74 7.53 -7.76 0.06
N GLY A 75 8.76 -8.26 -0.11
CA GLY A 75 9.53 -8.90 0.95
C GLY A 75 9.87 -7.94 2.09
N ARG A 76 10.27 -6.70 1.75
CA ARG A 76 10.49 -5.63 2.75
C ARG A 76 9.19 -5.14 3.38
N THR A 77 8.09 -5.11 2.61
CA THR A 77 6.79 -4.64 3.11
C THR A 77 6.17 -5.60 4.12
N TYR A 78 5.99 -6.86 3.73
CA TYR A 78 5.21 -7.86 4.49
C TYR A 78 6.09 -8.78 5.33
N GLY A 79 7.33 -8.35 5.62
CA GLY A 79 8.29 -9.06 6.47
C GLY A 79 8.15 -8.68 7.95
N ARG A 80 9.27 -8.32 8.57
CA ARG A 80 9.40 -8.15 10.04
C ARG A 80 8.45 -7.14 10.69
N ALA A 81 7.93 -6.17 9.94
CA ALA A 81 7.01 -5.16 10.47
C ALA A 81 5.61 -5.73 10.76
N PHE A 82 5.28 -6.88 10.19
CA PHE A 82 4.03 -7.58 10.42
C PHE A 82 4.29 -8.83 11.27
N GLN A 83 3.80 -8.86 12.51
CA GLN A 83 4.05 -9.95 13.46
C GLN A 83 2.75 -10.38 14.16
N PRO A 84 2.46 -11.69 14.27
CA PRO A 84 3.31 -12.83 13.90
C PRO A 84 3.36 -13.10 12.38
N GLU A 85 2.34 -12.68 11.63
CA GLU A 85 2.27 -12.73 10.17
C GLU A 85 1.36 -11.61 9.63
N PRO A 86 1.39 -11.26 8.33
CA PRO A 86 0.65 -10.10 7.80
C PRO A 86 -0.88 -10.17 7.91
N ALA A 87 -1.47 -11.35 7.73
CA ALA A 87 -2.92 -11.52 7.69
C ALA A 87 -3.34 -12.95 8.09
N PRO A 88 -3.11 -13.39 9.34
CA PRO A 88 -3.54 -14.69 9.80
C PRO A 88 -5.07 -14.78 9.79
N THR A 89 -5.58 -15.98 9.50
CA THR A 89 -7.00 -16.29 9.71
C THR A 89 -7.16 -17.11 10.97
N VAL A 90 -7.90 -16.59 11.94
CA VAL A 90 -8.20 -17.28 13.21
C VAL A 90 -9.64 -17.78 13.21
N ARG A 91 -9.86 -18.95 13.80
CA ARG A 91 -11.21 -19.55 13.92
C ARG A 91 -11.82 -19.22 15.28
N LEU A 92 -13.04 -18.72 15.28
CA LEU A 92 -13.86 -18.42 16.45
C LEU A 92 -15.18 -19.19 16.36
N GLY A 93 -15.22 -20.40 16.92
CA GLY A 93 -16.36 -21.31 16.74
C GLY A 93 -16.51 -21.71 15.26
N ASP A 94 -17.63 -21.32 14.65
CA ASP A 94 -17.88 -21.55 13.21
C ASP A 94 -17.49 -20.36 12.33
N LEU A 95 -17.02 -19.26 12.94
CA LEU A 95 -16.57 -18.07 12.22
C LEU A 95 -15.06 -18.09 11.99
N HIS A 96 -14.63 -17.42 10.92
CA HIS A 96 -13.23 -17.13 10.66
C HIS A 96 -13.04 -15.61 10.66
N VAL A 97 -11.97 -15.15 11.30
CA VAL A 97 -11.59 -13.74 11.36
C VAL A 97 -10.24 -13.59 10.69
N LEU A 98 -10.16 -12.72 9.69
CA LEU A 98 -8.91 -12.32 9.06
C LEU A 98 -8.33 -11.14 9.82
N GLU A 99 -7.23 -11.36 10.53
CA GLU A 99 -6.60 -10.36 11.36
C GLU A 99 -5.70 -9.45 10.53
N LEU A 100 -6.12 -8.21 10.27
CA LEU A 100 -5.37 -7.25 9.44
C LEU A 100 -4.66 -6.17 10.27
N TRP A 101 -4.47 -6.39 11.57
CA TRP A 101 -3.92 -5.39 12.50
C TRP A 101 -2.53 -5.76 13.02
N HIS A 102 -1.82 -6.67 12.37
CA HIS A 102 -0.48 -7.09 12.80
C HIS A 102 0.65 -6.19 12.27
N GLY A 103 0.30 -5.13 11.53
CA GLY A 103 1.22 -4.12 11.05
C GLY A 103 1.62 -3.09 12.11
N PRO A 104 2.52 -2.15 11.77
CA PRO A 104 3.16 -1.23 12.70
C PRO A 104 2.20 -0.27 13.43
N THR A 105 0.98 -0.07 12.93
CA THR A 105 0.01 0.85 13.52
C THR A 105 -1.24 0.17 14.03
N LEU A 106 -1.27 -1.17 13.99
CA LEU A 106 -2.38 -1.98 14.45
C LEU A 106 -3.68 -1.74 13.67
N SER A 107 -3.56 -1.44 12.37
CA SER A 107 -4.70 -1.19 11.50
C SER A 107 -4.53 -1.84 10.12
N PHE A 108 -5.65 -2.21 9.50
CA PHE A 108 -5.64 -2.81 8.16
C PHE A 108 -5.03 -1.91 7.08
N LYS A 109 -4.95 -0.60 7.32
CA LYS A 109 -4.35 0.37 6.40
C LYS A 109 -2.86 0.14 6.24
N ASP A 110 -2.20 -0.50 7.21
CA ASP A 110 -0.80 -0.87 7.13
C ASP A 110 -0.51 -1.74 5.90
N VAL A 111 -1.42 -2.67 5.54
CA VAL A 111 -1.23 -3.58 4.40
C VAL A 111 -0.96 -2.78 3.12
N ALA A 112 -1.74 -1.74 2.85
CA ALA A 112 -1.57 -0.92 1.65
C ALA A 112 -0.49 0.15 1.83
N LEU A 113 -0.47 0.88 2.94
CA LEU A 113 0.36 2.07 3.10
C LEU A 113 1.84 1.75 3.30
N GLN A 114 2.17 0.59 3.86
CA GLN A 114 3.56 0.12 3.92
C GLN A 114 4.09 -0.21 2.51
N PHE A 115 3.28 -0.87 1.67
CA PHE A 115 3.65 -1.16 0.28
C PHE A 115 3.78 0.13 -0.54
N LEU A 116 2.80 1.03 -0.43
CA LEU A 116 2.76 2.28 -1.17
C LEU A 116 3.97 3.17 -0.85
N GLY A 117 4.39 3.25 0.42
CA GLY A 117 5.60 3.97 0.78
C GLY A 117 6.87 3.38 0.13
N ASN A 118 7.01 2.05 0.14
CA ASN A 118 8.13 1.35 -0.52
C ASN A 118 8.14 1.62 -2.02
N LEU A 119 6.94 1.62 -2.62
CA LEU A 119 6.76 1.88 -4.04
C LEU A 119 7.09 3.33 -4.42
N PHE A 120 6.65 4.33 -3.64
CA PHE A 120 7.03 5.73 -3.88
C PHE A 120 8.54 5.93 -3.85
N GLU A 121 9.22 5.38 -2.85
CA GLU A 121 10.69 5.48 -2.75
C GLU A 121 11.40 4.79 -3.92
N HIS A 122 10.89 3.64 -4.39
CA HIS A 122 11.41 2.96 -5.57
C HIS A 122 11.26 3.82 -6.83
N ILE A 123 10.07 4.36 -7.08
CA ILE A 123 9.77 5.17 -8.26
C ILE A 123 10.60 6.47 -8.25
N LEU A 124 10.63 7.19 -7.12
CA LEU A 124 11.38 8.44 -6.97
C LEU A 124 12.89 8.21 -7.05
N GLY A 125 13.39 7.09 -6.51
CA GLY A 125 14.81 6.74 -6.60
C GLY A 125 15.30 6.53 -8.05
N ARG A 126 14.39 6.18 -8.97
CA ARG A 126 14.70 5.97 -10.40
C ARG A 126 14.45 7.21 -11.24
N ARG A 127 13.35 7.90 -11.00
CA ARG A 127 12.92 9.08 -11.78
C ARG A 127 13.56 10.38 -11.29
N GLY A 128 14.11 10.38 -10.08
CA GLY A 128 14.51 11.60 -9.37
C GLY A 128 13.30 12.38 -8.84
N GLY A 129 13.58 13.46 -8.12
CA GLY A 129 12.57 14.33 -7.52
C GLY A 129 12.25 14.01 -6.06
N GLY A 130 11.14 14.55 -5.57
CA GLY A 130 10.66 14.35 -4.21
C GLY A 130 9.16 14.50 -4.10
N LEU A 131 8.59 13.98 -3.02
CA LEU A 131 7.15 13.92 -2.76
C LEU A 131 6.84 14.58 -1.42
N ASN A 132 5.95 15.57 -1.44
CA ASN A 132 5.37 16.16 -0.23
C ASN A 132 3.93 15.69 -0.09
N ILE A 133 3.68 14.84 0.91
CA ILE A 133 2.35 14.31 1.23
C ILE A 133 1.71 15.26 2.24
N LEU A 134 0.57 15.86 1.86
CA LEU A 134 -0.26 16.65 2.76
C LEU A 134 -1.60 15.94 2.96
N GLY A 135 -1.98 15.70 4.21
CA GLY A 135 -3.23 15.02 4.53
C GLY A 135 -3.88 15.52 5.81
N ALA A 136 -5.14 15.16 5.99
CA ALA A 136 -5.87 15.33 7.25
C ALA A 136 -6.40 13.97 7.72
N THR A 137 -6.50 13.77 9.02
CA THR A 137 -7.02 12.52 9.60
C THR A 137 -7.86 12.75 10.84
N SER A 138 -8.73 11.79 11.14
CA SER A 138 -9.41 11.64 12.42
C SER A 138 -8.67 10.66 13.36
N GLY A 139 -7.56 10.05 12.94
CA GLY A 139 -6.75 9.16 13.77
C GLY A 139 -5.90 8.17 12.98
N ASP A 140 -6.38 6.94 12.83
CA ASP A 140 -5.61 5.77 12.38
C ASP A 140 -4.99 5.90 10.98
N THR A 141 -5.69 6.50 10.02
CA THR A 141 -5.13 6.71 8.67
C THR A 141 -3.84 7.53 8.69
N GLY A 142 -3.75 8.52 9.58
CA GLY A 142 -2.55 9.34 9.72
C GLY A 142 -1.37 8.52 10.24
N SER A 143 -1.59 7.69 11.26
CA SER A 143 -0.57 6.78 11.79
C SER A 143 0.00 5.90 10.69
N ALA A 144 -0.87 5.19 9.96
CA ALA A 144 -0.46 4.24 8.92
C ALA A 144 0.27 4.94 7.76
N ALA A 145 -0.16 6.15 7.37
CA ALA A 145 0.51 6.93 6.33
C ALA A 145 1.91 7.40 6.79
N ILE A 146 2.04 7.94 8.01
CA ILE A 146 3.31 8.38 8.59
C ILE A 146 4.28 7.20 8.67
N HIS A 147 3.85 6.07 9.25
CA HIS A 147 4.68 4.88 9.34
C HIS A 147 5.01 4.30 7.96
N GLY A 148 4.13 4.46 6.97
CA GLY A 148 4.35 4.02 5.61
C GLY A 148 5.52 4.72 4.94
N VAL A 149 5.77 6.00 5.24
CA VAL A 149 6.81 6.81 4.58
C VAL A 149 7.93 7.32 5.48
N ARG A 150 7.90 7.02 6.79
CA ARG A 150 8.95 7.47 7.73
C ARG A 150 10.34 7.04 7.26
N GLY A 151 11.31 7.96 7.35
CA GLY A 151 12.71 7.71 7.00
C GLY A 151 12.99 7.47 5.52
N ARG A 152 11.99 7.58 4.63
CA ARG A 152 12.19 7.37 3.19
C ARG A 152 12.82 8.57 2.53
N ARG A 153 13.79 8.32 1.65
CA ARG A 153 14.51 9.40 0.98
C ARG A 153 13.62 10.11 -0.03
N GLY A 154 13.66 11.45 -0.02
CA GLY A 154 12.88 12.28 -0.94
C GLY A 154 11.39 12.31 -0.66
N ILE A 155 10.92 11.83 0.50
CA ILE A 155 9.51 11.87 0.89
C ILE A 155 9.34 12.62 2.20
N HIS A 156 8.46 13.61 2.19
CA HIS A 156 8.04 14.36 3.37
C HIS A 156 6.54 14.21 3.57
N ILE A 157 6.10 14.14 4.82
CA ILE A 157 4.68 13.98 5.16
C ILE A 157 4.25 14.97 6.23
N PHE A 158 3.09 15.58 5.99
CA PHE A 158 2.46 16.58 6.84
C PHE A 158 1.01 16.16 7.07
N ILE A 159 0.70 15.69 8.28
CA ILE A 159 -0.65 15.24 8.64
C ILE A 159 -1.27 16.22 9.65
N MET A 160 -2.40 16.80 9.27
CA MET A 160 -3.25 17.58 10.16
C MET A 160 -4.22 16.65 10.90
N HIS A 161 -4.40 16.85 12.19
CA HIS A 161 -5.43 16.19 12.96
C HIS A 161 -6.12 17.17 13.91
N PRO A 162 -7.41 16.98 14.22
CA PRO A 162 -8.13 17.89 15.09
C PRO A 162 -7.63 17.76 16.54
N ARG A 163 -7.15 18.87 17.10
CA ARG A 163 -6.64 18.94 18.49
C ARG A 163 -7.68 18.42 19.48
N GLY A 164 -7.28 17.47 20.32
CA GLY A 164 -8.14 16.89 21.37
C GLY A 164 -9.31 16.04 20.86
N ARG A 165 -9.34 15.68 19.57
CA ARG A 165 -10.40 14.85 18.97
C ARG A 165 -9.89 13.55 18.37
N VAL A 166 -8.65 13.18 18.69
CA VAL A 166 -8.03 11.90 18.31
C VAL A 166 -7.78 11.11 19.59
N SER A 167 -7.88 9.78 19.55
CA SER A 167 -7.57 8.98 20.72
C SER A 167 -6.09 9.14 21.13
N PRO A 168 -5.74 9.06 22.44
CA PRO A 168 -4.36 9.23 22.88
C PRO A 168 -3.37 8.24 22.24
N ILE A 169 -3.81 7.02 21.91
CA ILE A 169 -2.97 6.02 21.25
C ILE A 169 -2.66 6.44 19.82
N GLN A 170 -3.66 6.84 19.05
CA GLN A 170 -3.48 7.28 17.66
C GLN A 170 -2.67 8.58 17.58
N GLU A 171 -2.90 9.54 18.47
CA GLU A 171 -2.10 10.77 18.53
C GLU A 171 -0.62 10.47 18.79
N ARG A 172 -0.30 9.56 19.71
CA ARG A 172 1.08 9.14 19.98
C ARG A 172 1.71 8.39 18.80
N GLN A 173 0.95 7.53 18.11
CA GLN A 173 1.44 6.88 16.89
C GLN A 173 1.78 7.88 15.78
N MET A 174 1.15 9.05 15.74
CA MET A 174 1.47 10.10 14.76
C MET A 174 2.61 11.01 15.22
N THR A 175 2.67 11.36 16.51
CA THR A 175 3.53 12.46 17.01
C THR A 175 4.80 12.01 17.71
N ALA A 176 4.95 10.71 18.01
CA ALA A 176 6.11 10.16 18.69
C ALA A 176 6.94 9.21 17.80
N VAL A 177 6.81 9.33 16.47
CA VAL A 177 7.61 8.56 15.51
C VAL A 177 9.05 9.09 15.51
N LEU A 178 10.01 8.22 15.82
CA LEU A 178 11.45 8.49 15.75
C LEU A 178 12.02 8.12 14.37
#